data_AF-A0A076HE30-F1
#
_entry.id   AF-A0A076HE30-F1
#
_cell.length_a   1.000
_cell.length_b   1.000
_cell.length_c   1.000
_cell.angle_alpha   90.00
_cell.angle_beta   90.00
_cell.angle_gamma   90.00
#
_symmetry.space_group_name_H-M   'P 1'
#
loop_
_entity.id
_entity.type
_entity.pdbx_description
1 polymer ?
#
loop_
_entity_poly.entity_id
_entity_poly.type
_entity_poly.pdbx_seq_one_letter_code
_entity_poly.pdbx_strand_id
1 'polypeptide(L)'
;MKWAAESDWEPDDPSEVSSGSCLIVPLPLDETTGKLLRSVGYAEAAPAESSYSFLSDGTFVLTTAYEQSIAEERIWFVSENVRCRSSVLRTSAGSGVLQTSFASEVRRLTS
;
A
#
# COMPACT_ATOMS: atom_id res chain seq x y z
N MET A 1 11.09 1.82 -2.44
CA MET A 1 10.29 0.89 -3.27
C MET A 1 10.33 1.36 -4.72
N LYS A 2 10.43 0.44 -5.68
CA LYS A 2 10.31 0.70 -7.11
C LYS A 2 9.31 -0.28 -7.69
N TRP A 3 8.55 0.12 -8.71
CA TRP A 3 7.60 -0.75 -9.40
C TRP A 3 7.61 -0.47 -10.91
N ALA A 4 7.18 -1.46 -11.66
CA ALA A 4 6.80 -1.40 -13.07
C ALA A 4 5.62 -2.37 -13.24
N ALA A 5 4.52 -1.88 -13.80
CA ALA A 5 3.24 -2.57 -13.86
C ALA A 5 2.56 -2.30 -15.21
N GLU A 6 1.80 -3.27 -15.70
CA GLU A 6 0.97 -3.08 -16.89
C GLU A 6 -0.50 -3.11 -16.46
N SER A 7 -1.34 -2.32 -17.12
CA SER A 7 -2.77 -2.24 -16.82
C SER A 7 -3.59 -2.64 -18.04
N ASP A 8 -4.48 -3.62 -17.87
CA ASP A 8 -5.42 -4.05 -18.92
C ASP A 8 -6.48 -2.99 -19.26
N TRP A 9 -6.53 -1.88 -18.50
CA TRP A 9 -7.48 -0.77 -18.72
C TRP A 9 -6.97 0.28 -19.71
N GLU A 10 -5.68 0.31 -20.03
CA GLU A 10 -5.08 1.28 -20.95
C GLU A 10 -4.48 0.56 -22.16
N PRO A 11 -5.28 0.29 -23.21
CA PRO A 11 -4.87 -0.53 -24.34
C PRO A 11 -3.92 0.16 -25.33
N ASP A 12 -3.83 1.50 -25.31
CA ASP A 12 -3.14 2.28 -26.35
C ASP A 12 -1.67 2.62 -25.99
N ASP A 13 -1.31 2.69 -24.70
CA ASP A 13 0.07 2.76 -24.22
C ASP A 13 0.21 2.20 -22.79
N PRO A 14 0.45 0.88 -22.62
CA PRO A 14 0.56 0.26 -21.31
C PRO A 14 1.81 0.71 -20.51
N SER A 15 2.70 1.50 -21.13
CA SER A 15 3.97 1.91 -20.55
C SER A 15 3.97 3.31 -19.92
N GLU A 16 3.06 4.20 -20.30
CA GLU A 16 3.05 5.61 -19.83
C GLU A 16 2.64 5.78 -18.35
N VAL A 17 1.93 4.80 -17.76
CA VAL A 17 1.48 4.85 -16.34
C VAL A 17 2.22 3.85 -15.44
N SER A 18 3.13 3.07 -16.02
CA SER A 18 3.54 1.76 -15.53
C SER A 18 4.51 1.75 -14.34
N SER A 19 5.45 2.69 -14.28
CA SER A 19 6.62 2.56 -13.42
C SER A 19 6.88 3.76 -12.53
N GLY A 20 7.45 3.52 -11.36
CA GLY A 20 7.65 4.57 -10.38
C GLY A 20 8.54 4.15 -9.22
N SER A 21 8.78 5.10 -8.32
CA SER A 21 9.52 4.86 -7.10
C SER A 21 8.98 5.68 -5.95
N CYS A 22 9.09 5.13 -4.75
CA CYS A 22 8.65 5.75 -3.51
C CYS A 22 9.70 5.52 -2.42
N LEU A 23 10.10 6.60 -1.76
CA LEU A 23 10.86 6.54 -0.52
C LEU A 23 9.90 6.24 0.62
N ILE A 24 10.27 5.29 1.48
CA ILE A 24 9.46 4.88 2.62
C ILE A 24 10.33 4.99 3.87
N VAL A 25 9.87 5.75 4.86
CA VAL A 25 10.59 5.98 6.12
C VAL A 25 9.68 5.61 7.30
N PRO A 26 10.01 4.54 8.06
CA PRO A 26 9.31 4.23 9.30
C PRO A 26 9.78 5.13 10.44
N LEU A 27 8.84 5.58 11.26
CA LEU A 27 9.03 6.33 12.49
C LEU A 27 8.35 5.57 13.62
N PRO A 28 9.07 4.63 14.28
CA PRO A 28 8.50 3.82 15.35
C PRO A 28 8.08 4.67 16.55
N LEU A 29 6.88 4.40 17.07
CA LEU A 29 6.43 4.90 18.37
C LEU A 29 6.73 3.85 19.46
N ASP A 30 6.51 2.58 19.15
CA ASP A 30 6.84 1.41 19.97
C ASP A 30 7.20 0.19 19.10
N GLU A 31 7.32 -0.98 19.71
CA GLU A 31 7.66 -2.25 19.03
C GLU A 31 6.66 -2.65 17.92
N THR A 32 5.41 -2.20 18.03
CA THR A 32 4.30 -2.63 17.18
C THR A 32 3.60 -1.50 16.46
N THR A 33 3.79 -0.23 16.85
CA THR A 33 3.08 0.92 16.27
C THR A 33 4.02 2.06 15.88
N GLY A 34 3.55 2.93 15.00
CA GLY A 34 4.29 4.13 14.61
C GLY A 34 3.69 4.85 13.42
N LYS A 35 4.51 5.67 12.78
CA LYS A 35 4.19 6.40 11.55
C LYS A 35 5.02 5.90 10.39
N LEU A 36 4.48 5.94 9.18
CA LEU A 36 5.19 5.61 7.95
C LEU A 36 5.07 6.80 7.00
N LEU A 37 6.19 7.41 6.65
CA LEU A 37 6.24 8.47 5.65
C LEU A 37 6.50 7.87 4.28
N ARG A 38 5.71 8.27 3.30
CA ARG A 38 5.87 7.89 1.90
C ARG A 38 6.02 9.15 1.04
N SER A 39 7.01 9.17 0.15
CA SER A 39 7.15 10.28 -0.80
C SER A 39 6.02 10.32 -1.84
N VAL A 40 5.44 9.15 -2.13
CA VAL A 40 4.26 8.99 -2.99
C VAL A 40 3.30 8.03 -2.29
N GLY A 41 2.06 8.47 -2.11
CA GLY A 41 0.98 7.73 -1.49
C GLY A 41 0.56 6.50 -2.30
N TYR A 42 -0.23 5.66 -1.66
CA TYR A 42 -0.76 4.45 -2.28
C TYR A 42 -1.96 4.75 -3.19
N ALA A 43 -2.88 5.61 -2.72
CA ALA A 43 -4.12 5.91 -3.45
C ALA A 43 -4.03 7.25 -4.21
N GLU A 44 -3.33 8.22 -3.64
CA GLU A 44 -3.14 9.54 -4.23
C GLU A 44 -1.65 9.79 -4.45
N ALA A 45 -1.28 10.32 -5.62
CA ALA A 45 0.10 10.56 -6.03
C ALA A 45 0.72 11.79 -5.34
N ALA A 46 0.65 11.83 -4.01
CA ALA A 46 1.14 12.90 -3.15
C ALA A 46 1.90 12.31 -1.95
N PRO A 47 2.77 13.08 -1.28
CA PRO A 47 3.38 12.63 -0.03
C PRO A 47 2.31 12.23 0.98
N ALA A 48 2.54 11.10 1.66
CA ALA A 48 1.55 10.53 2.56
C ALA A 48 2.19 10.17 3.91
N GLU A 49 1.46 10.49 4.98
CA GLU A 49 1.74 10.02 6.33
C GLU A 49 0.70 8.96 6.71
N SER A 50 1.16 7.76 7.03
CA SER A 50 0.32 6.67 7.51
C SER A 50 0.59 6.41 8.98
N SER A 51 -0.45 6.07 9.75
CA SER A 51 -0.27 5.36 11.02
C SER A 51 -0.17 3.87 10.73
N TYR A 52 0.76 3.17 11.37
CA TYR A 52 0.89 1.72 11.23
C TYR A 52 0.75 1.00 12.57
N SER A 53 0.31 -0.25 12.51
CA SER A 53 0.39 -1.19 13.63
C SER A 53 0.65 -2.62 13.15
N PHE A 54 1.29 -3.43 13.99
CA PHE A 54 1.40 -4.87 13.83
C PHE A 54 0.36 -5.56 14.72
N LEU A 55 -0.42 -6.46 14.14
CA LEU A 55 -1.32 -7.33 14.88
C LEU A 55 -0.54 -8.48 15.53
N SER A 56 -1.19 -9.20 16.45
CA SER A 56 -0.58 -10.32 17.17
C SER A 56 -0.16 -11.50 16.28
N ASP A 57 -0.72 -11.60 15.07
CA ASP A 57 -0.37 -12.60 14.06
C ASP A 57 0.74 -12.13 13.09
N GLY A 58 1.30 -10.94 13.32
CA GLY A 58 2.33 -10.34 12.46
C GLY A 58 1.79 -9.59 11.25
N THR A 59 0.47 -9.47 11.09
CA THR A 59 -0.14 -8.64 10.03
C THR A 59 0.22 -7.18 10.23
N PHE A 60 0.76 -6.55 9.19
CA PHE A 60 1.06 -5.13 9.15
C PHE A 60 -0.14 -4.34 8.62
N VAL A 61 -0.71 -3.48 9.45
CA VAL A 61 -1.87 -2.64 9.14
C VAL A 61 -1.41 -1.21 8.97
N LEU A 62 -1.86 -0.54 7.91
CA LEU A 62 -1.61 0.88 7.69
C LEU A 62 -2.91 1.61 7.43
N THR A 63 -3.05 2.76 8.05
CA THR A 63 -4.13 3.70 7.78
C THR A 63 -3.53 5.01 7.31
N THR A 64 -3.91 5.43 6.12
CA THR A 64 -3.48 6.69 5.51
C THR A 64 -4.70 7.57 5.28
N ALA A 65 -4.69 8.77 5.86
CA ALA A 65 -5.69 9.78 5.57
C ALA A 65 -5.15 10.70 4.48
N TYR A 66 -5.89 10.80 3.38
CA TYR A 66 -5.68 11.77 2.33
C TYR A 66 -6.74 12.88 2.43
N GLU A 67 -6.72 13.84 1.51
CA GLU A 67 -7.65 14.97 1.53
C GLU A 67 -9.11 14.52 1.34
N GLN A 68 -9.34 13.61 0.39
CA GLN A 68 -10.68 13.17 0.00
C GLN A 68 -10.99 11.74 0.43
N SER A 69 -9.98 10.99 0.86
CA SER A 69 -10.08 9.56 1.03
C SER A 69 -9.29 9.03 2.24
N ILE A 70 -9.66 7.84 2.71
CA ILE A 70 -8.93 7.10 3.73
C ILE A 70 -8.60 5.73 3.14
N ALA A 71 -7.32 5.38 3.11
CA ALA A 71 -6.88 4.04 2.73
C ALA A 71 -6.53 3.24 3.99
N GLU A 72 -7.11 2.05 4.11
CA GLU A 72 -6.65 1.02 5.04
C GLU A 72 -6.02 -0.11 4.24
N GLU A 73 -4.78 -0.47 4.55
CA GLU A 73 -4.04 -1.57 3.96
C GLU A 73 -3.72 -2.62 5.04
N ARG A 74 -3.86 -3.89 4.69
CA ARG A 74 -3.44 -5.05 5.50
C ARG A 74 -2.45 -5.85 4.69
N ILE A 75 -1.27 -6.09 5.24
CA ILE A 75 -0.16 -6.75 4.56
C ILE A 75 0.33 -7.89 5.45
N TRP A 76 0.42 -9.10 4.91
CA TRP A 76 0.86 -10.27 5.66
C TRP A 76 1.62 -11.25 4.77
N PHE A 77 2.39 -12.14 5.39
CA PHE A 77 3.07 -13.22 4.69
C PHE A 77 2.26 -14.51 4.84
N VAL A 78 1.83 -15.08 3.72
CA VAL A 78 1.19 -16.41 3.68
C VAL A 78 2.26 -17.52 3.73
N SER A 79 3.45 -17.23 3.23
CA SER A 79 4.66 -18.03 3.39
C SER A 79 5.88 -17.12 3.31
N GLU A 80 7.09 -17.67 3.51
CA GLU A 80 8.36 -16.92 3.42
C GLU A 80 8.52 -16.15 2.08
N ASN A 81 7.94 -16.68 1.01
CA ASN A 81 8.09 -16.16 -0.35
C ASN A 81 6.80 -15.57 -0.94
N VAL A 82 5.70 -15.55 -0.18
CA VAL A 82 4.41 -15.02 -0.66
C VAL A 82 3.88 -14.01 0.34
N ARG A 83 3.84 -12.74 -0.09
CA ARG A 83 3.18 -11.65 0.62
C ARG A 83 1.81 -11.41 -0.01
N CYS A 84 0.82 -11.14 0.82
CA CYS A 84 -0.49 -10.69 0.38
C CYS A 84 -0.76 -9.31 0.93
N ARG A 85 -1.58 -8.56 0.18
CA ARG A 85 -2.05 -7.24 0.57
C ARG A 85 -3.51 -7.08 0.19
N SER A 86 -4.32 -6.65 1.15
CA SER A 86 -5.69 -6.24 0.93
C SER A 86 -5.82 -4.77 1.28
N SER A 87 -6.56 -4.00 0.50
CA SER A 87 -6.80 -2.59 0.80
C SER A 87 -8.25 -2.18 0.56
N VAL A 88 -8.72 -1.22 1.35
CA VAL A 88 -9.97 -0.51 1.12
C VAL A 88 -9.70 0.99 1.08
N LEU A 89 -10.22 1.64 0.05
CA LEU A 89 -10.27 3.09 -0.06
C LEU A 89 -11.70 3.54 0.26
N ARG A 90 -11.83 4.43 1.24
CA ARG A 90 -13.11 5.00 1.68
C ARG A 90 -13.12 6.50 1.44
N THR A 91 -14.31 7.09 1.34
CA THR A 91 -14.43 8.55 1.39
C THR A 91 -13.99 9.07 2.75
N SER A 92 -13.51 10.32 2.82
CA SER A 92 -13.13 10.97 4.07
C SER A 92 -14.29 11.05 5.08
N ALA A 93 -15.54 11.06 4.60
CA ALA A 93 -16.75 10.93 5.43
C ALA A 93 -17.01 9.52 5.98
N GLY A 94 -16.15 8.53 5.67
CA GLY A 94 -16.14 7.16 6.22
C GLY A 94 -17.23 6.21 5.71
N SER A 95 -18.33 6.73 5.15
CA SER A 95 -19.52 5.95 4.78
C SER A 95 -19.41 5.28 3.39
N GLY A 96 -18.68 5.86 2.45
CA GLY A 96 -18.57 5.35 1.08
C GLY A 96 -17.33 4.48 0.89
N VAL A 97 -17.49 3.26 0.37
CA VAL A 97 -16.37 2.46 -0.15
C VAL A 97 -16.15 2.85 -1.61
N LEU A 98 -14.97 3.39 -1.93
CA LEU A 98 -14.59 3.81 -3.28
C LEU A 98 -13.98 2.65 -4.06
N GLN A 99 -13.08 1.90 -3.43
CA GLN A 99 -12.38 0.81 -4.06
C GLN A 99 -11.95 -0.22 -3.02
N THR A 100 -11.94 -1.48 -3.41
CA THR A 100 -11.23 -2.55 -2.71
C THR A 100 -10.24 -3.19 -3.66
N SER A 101 -9.11 -3.67 -3.14
CA SER A 101 -8.09 -4.30 -3.95
C SER A 101 -7.42 -5.43 -3.17
N PHE A 102 -6.98 -6.45 -3.90
CA PHE A 102 -6.19 -7.55 -3.37
C PHE A 102 -4.99 -7.79 -4.28
N ALA A 103 -3.83 -8.02 -3.68
CA ALA A 103 -2.60 -8.35 -4.38
C ALA A 103 -1.91 -9.54 -3.71
N SER A 104 -1.41 -10.46 -4.52
CA SER A 104 -0.46 -11.51 -4.14
C SER A 104 0.89 -11.22 -4.79
N GLU A 105 1.94 -11.24 -3.99
CA GLU A 105 3.28 -10.82 -4.39
C GLU A 105 4.28 -11.93 -4.05
N VAL A 106 4.89 -12.50 -5.09
CA VAL A 106 5.80 -13.64 -4.96
C VAL A 106 7.25 -13.16 -5.04
N ARG A 107 8.09 -13.59 -4.09
CA ARG A 107 9.52 -13.28 -4.08
C ARG A 107 10.17 -13.88 -5.32
N ARG A 108 10.80 -13.04 -6.14
CA ARG A 108 11.67 -13.50 -7.22
C ARG A 108 12.97 -14.02 -6.61
N LEU A 109 13.23 -15.32 -6.77
CA LEU A 109 14.50 -15.92 -6.39
C LEU A 109 15.54 -15.60 -7.47
N THR A 110 16.65 -14.99 -7.10
CA THR A 110 17.81 -14.81 -7.98
C THR A 110 18.67 -16.08 -7.90
N SER A 111 18.91 -16.72 -9.05
CA SER A 111 19.96 -17.73 -9.21
C SER A 111 21.33 -17.08 -9.32
#